data_AF-A0A7S2VSB7-F1
#
_entry.id   AF-A0A7S2VSB7-F1
#
_cell.length_a   1.000
_cell.length_b   1.000
_cell.length_c   1.000
_cell.angle_alpha   90.00
_cell.angle_beta   90.00
_cell.angle_gamma   90.00
#
_symmetry.space_group_name_H-M   'P 1'
#
loop_
_entity.id
_entity.type
_entity.pdbx_description
1 polymer ?
#
loop_
_entity_poly.entity_id
_entity_poly.type
_entity_poly.pdbx_seq_one_letter_code
_entity_poly.pdbx_strand_id
1 'polypeptide(L)'
;PGPGQLESFSRALEEDVGRFLPFADLVERFLSLANVSPTYVTARADNVVELARALSEVRLPPAEKFAFCQTPVSPRDAAAVAALTDYARQYADAGLVTFSDVALGEAPGAATSRHIYELEALHKVCDVYAWLASRFPDAFADAGAADSARQRVSARIS
;
A
#
# COMPACT_ATOMS: atom_id res chain seq x y z
N PRO A 1 8.35 -12.96 6.91
CA PRO A 1 9.52 -12.20 7.43
C PRO A 1 9.06 -10.81 7.89
N GLY A 2 9.61 -10.32 9.00
CA GLY A 2 9.21 -9.06 9.62
C GLY A 2 10.08 -7.86 9.21
N PRO A 3 9.64 -6.62 9.48
CA PRO A 3 10.35 -5.39 9.08
C PRO A 3 11.79 -5.29 9.62
N GLY A 4 12.03 -5.63 10.90
CA GLY A 4 13.39 -5.60 11.49
C GLY A 4 14.37 -6.63 10.90
N GLN A 5 13.86 -7.70 10.30
CA GLN A 5 14.71 -8.67 9.59
C GLN A 5 15.22 -8.12 8.25
N LEU A 6 14.45 -7.24 7.61
CA LEU A 6 14.82 -6.63 6.33
C LEU A 6 16.00 -5.66 6.50
N GLU A 7 16.03 -4.87 7.56
CA GLU A 7 17.13 -3.92 7.83
C GLU A 7 18.45 -4.63 8.12
N SER A 8 18.38 -5.70 8.92
CA SER A 8 19.55 -6.54 9.20
C SER A 8 20.05 -7.21 7.92
N PHE A 9 19.13 -7.68 7.08
CA PHE A 9 19.44 -8.26 5.78
C PHE A 9 20.06 -7.25 4.81
N SER A 10 19.51 -6.04 4.73
CA SER A 10 20.04 -4.95 3.90
C SER A 10 21.50 -4.68 4.24
N ARG A 11 21.80 -4.45 5.52
CA ARG A 11 23.15 -4.13 5.98
C ARG A 11 24.15 -5.22 5.63
N ALA A 12 23.81 -6.47 5.92
CA ALA A 12 24.69 -7.60 5.62
C ALA A 12 24.93 -7.77 4.11
N LEU A 13 23.89 -7.59 3.29
CA LEU A 13 23.99 -7.75 1.85
C LEU A 13 24.77 -6.59 1.19
N GLU A 14 24.59 -5.36 1.66
CA GLU A 14 25.29 -4.19 1.14
C GLU A 14 26.77 -4.19 1.52
N GLU A 15 27.11 -4.72 2.70
CA GLU A 15 28.50 -5.00 3.10
C GLU A 15 29.18 -6.02 2.19
N ASP A 16 28.48 -7.11 1.85
CA ASP A 16 29.01 -8.18 0.98
C ASP A 16 29.14 -7.72 -0.49
N VAL A 17 28.13 -7.02 -1.01
CA VAL A 17 28.10 -6.56 -2.41
C VAL A 17 28.92 -5.27 -2.61
N GLY A 18 29.24 -4.54 -1.53
CA GLY A 18 30.05 -3.31 -1.57
C GLY A 18 29.34 -2.11 -2.20
N ARG A 19 28.01 -2.12 -2.30
CA ARG A 19 27.20 -1.01 -2.81
C ARG A 19 25.78 -1.06 -2.25
N PHE A 20 25.12 0.10 -2.26
CA PHE A 20 23.69 0.21 -1.97
C PHE A 20 22.86 -0.47 -3.07
N LEU A 21 21.76 -1.12 -2.68
CA LEU A 21 20.83 -1.75 -3.62
C LEU A 21 19.52 -0.95 -3.74
N PRO A 22 18.93 -0.86 -4.95
CA PRO A 22 17.57 -0.36 -5.09
C PRO A 22 16.60 -1.12 -4.16
N PHE A 23 15.64 -0.41 -3.58
CA PHE A 23 14.72 -1.01 -2.59
C PHE A 23 13.97 -2.23 -3.14
N ALA A 24 13.51 -2.19 -4.40
CA ALA A 24 12.85 -3.34 -5.02
C ALA A 24 13.75 -4.57 -5.11
N ASP A 25 15.02 -4.40 -5.48
CA ASP A 25 16.01 -5.48 -5.57
C ASP A 25 16.30 -6.09 -4.19
N LEU A 26 16.38 -5.24 -3.15
CA LEU A 26 16.53 -5.67 -1.77
C LEU A 26 15.34 -6.55 -1.33
N VAL A 27 14.11 -6.09 -1.61
CA VAL A 27 12.88 -6.82 -1.27
C VAL A 27 12.77 -8.14 -2.02
N GLU A 28 13.09 -8.17 -3.32
CA GLU A 28 13.07 -9.38 -4.15
C GLU A 28 14.01 -10.46 -3.59
N ARG A 29 15.25 -10.08 -3.24
CA ARG A 29 16.23 -10.99 -2.64
C ARG A 29 15.80 -11.46 -1.25
N PHE A 30 15.29 -10.55 -0.44
CA PHE A 30 14.80 -10.88 0.91
C PHE A 30 13.65 -11.89 0.87
N LEU A 31 12.71 -11.72 -0.05
CA LEU A 31 11.59 -12.63 -0.22
C LEU A 31 12.02 -13.96 -0.82
N SER A 32 12.98 -13.97 -1.75
CA SER A 32 13.54 -15.20 -2.30
C SER A 32 14.18 -16.10 -1.24
N LEU A 33 14.87 -15.52 -0.25
CA LEU A 33 15.42 -16.26 0.90
C LEU A 33 14.34 -16.77 1.85
N ALA A 34 13.24 -16.03 1.99
CA ALA A 34 12.12 -16.43 2.84
C ALA A 34 11.20 -17.48 2.17
N ASN A 35 11.26 -17.64 0.85
CA ASN A 35 10.28 -18.39 0.07
C ASN A 35 10.71 -19.82 -0.25
N VAL A 36 10.74 -20.70 0.76
CA VAL A 36 11.12 -22.12 0.64
C VAL A 36 9.96 -23.02 0.15
N SER A 37 8.85 -22.48 -0.41
CA SER A 37 7.72 -23.31 -0.90
C SER A 37 6.96 -22.74 -2.12
N PRO A 38 6.43 -23.60 -3.02
CA PRO A 38 6.67 -23.38 -4.46
C PRO A 38 5.67 -22.55 -5.27
N THR A 39 4.42 -22.28 -4.84
CA THR A 39 3.44 -21.72 -5.82
C THR A 39 2.43 -20.69 -5.30
N TYR A 40 1.94 -20.77 -4.05
CA TYR A 40 1.01 -19.75 -3.52
C TYR A 40 1.74 -18.55 -2.91
N VAL A 41 2.98 -18.74 -2.48
CA VAL A 41 3.79 -17.69 -1.85
C VAL A 41 4.41 -16.76 -2.89
N THR A 42 4.67 -17.25 -4.11
CA THR A 42 5.28 -16.49 -5.22
C THR A 42 4.39 -15.34 -5.69
N ALA A 43 3.12 -15.59 -6.01
CA ALA A 43 2.22 -14.52 -6.49
C ALA A 43 2.08 -13.34 -5.52
N ARG A 44 2.08 -13.63 -4.21
CA ARG A 44 2.07 -12.60 -3.17
C ARG A 44 3.42 -11.89 -3.04
N ALA A 45 4.53 -12.61 -3.21
CA ALA A 45 5.86 -12.01 -3.23
C ALA A 45 6.02 -11.08 -4.44
N ASP A 46 5.54 -11.48 -5.62
CA ASP A 46 5.57 -10.69 -6.85
C ASP A 46 4.80 -9.37 -6.65
N ASN A 47 3.60 -9.43 -6.05
CA ASN A 47 2.84 -8.22 -5.73
C ASN A 47 3.62 -7.27 -4.81
N VAL A 48 4.29 -7.79 -3.78
CA VAL A 48 5.09 -6.99 -2.86
C VAL A 48 6.28 -6.35 -3.58
N VAL A 49 6.94 -7.06 -4.50
CA VAL A 49 8.04 -6.52 -5.32
C VAL A 49 7.55 -5.42 -6.27
N GLU A 50 6.40 -5.61 -6.92
CA GLU A 50 5.81 -4.58 -7.79
C GLU A 50 5.41 -3.33 -7.01
N LEU A 51 4.84 -3.48 -5.81
CA LEU A 51 4.59 -2.33 -4.92
C LEU A 51 5.89 -1.68 -4.45
N ALA A 52 6.96 -2.45 -4.20
CA ALA A 52 8.27 -1.91 -3.87
C ALA A 52 8.86 -1.06 -5.01
N ARG A 53 8.60 -1.44 -6.27
CA ARG A 53 8.95 -0.63 -7.45
C ARG A 53 8.13 0.65 -7.51
N ALA A 54 6.81 0.57 -7.30
CA ALA A 54 5.93 1.74 -7.28
C ALA A 54 6.32 2.76 -6.19
N LEU A 55 6.75 2.28 -5.02
CA LEU A 55 7.16 3.13 -3.91
C LEU A 55 8.65 3.54 -3.95
N SER A 56 9.41 3.16 -4.99
CA SER A 56 10.87 3.35 -5.06
C SER A 56 11.34 4.76 -4.68
N GLU A 57 10.68 5.81 -5.17
CA GLU A 57 11.02 7.21 -4.91
C GLU A 57 10.61 7.73 -3.52
N VAL A 58 9.75 7.01 -2.78
CA VAL A 58 9.29 7.44 -1.45
C VAL A 58 10.39 7.19 -0.42
N ARG A 59 10.80 8.24 0.30
CA ARG A 59 11.89 8.19 1.28
C ARG A 59 11.38 7.79 2.66
N LEU A 60 11.23 6.47 2.86
CA LEU A 60 10.87 5.88 4.15
C LEU A 60 11.98 4.93 4.63
N PRO A 61 12.10 4.70 5.95
CA PRO A 61 12.86 3.59 6.49
C PRO A 61 12.47 2.27 5.78
N PRO A 62 13.42 1.39 5.42
CA PRO A 62 13.13 0.16 4.68
C PRO A 62 12.07 -0.72 5.35
N ALA A 63 12.08 -0.79 6.69
CA ALA A 63 11.09 -1.53 7.47
C ALA A 63 9.66 -1.01 7.27
N GLU A 64 9.46 0.31 7.37
CA GLU A 64 8.16 0.96 7.18
C GLU A 64 7.72 0.85 5.71
N LYS A 65 8.63 1.14 4.77
CA LYS A 65 8.37 1.01 3.33
C LYS A 65 7.95 -0.41 2.95
N PHE A 66 8.57 -1.42 3.55
CA PHE A 66 8.20 -2.81 3.35
C PHE A 66 6.83 -3.14 3.94
N ALA A 67 6.45 -2.54 5.07
CA ALA A 67 5.10 -2.67 5.61
C ALA A 67 4.05 -2.06 4.67
N PHE A 68 4.32 -0.91 4.04
CA PHE A 68 3.46 -0.35 2.97
C PHE A 68 3.35 -1.31 1.77
N CYS A 69 4.42 -2.01 1.39
CA CYS A 69 4.37 -2.99 0.30
C CYS A 69 3.55 -4.24 0.64
N GLN A 70 3.17 -4.46 1.91
CA GLN A 70 2.32 -5.57 2.35
C GLN A 70 0.84 -5.23 2.33
N THR A 71 0.46 -3.99 2.00
CA THR A 71 -0.95 -3.61 1.83
C THR A 71 -1.60 -4.50 0.77
N PRO A 72 -2.85 -4.98 0.96
CA PRO A 72 -3.54 -5.89 0.05
C PRO A 72 -4.02 -5.19 -1.23
N VAL A 73 -3.16 -4.43 -1.88
CA VAL A 73 -3.40 -3.73 -3.14
C VAL A 73 -2.93 -4.60 -4.30
N SER A 74 -3.74 -4.69 -5.35
CA SER A 74 -3.28 -5.22 -6.62
C SER A 74 -2.40 -4.19 -7.32
N PRO A 75 -1.16 -4.53 -7.75
CA PRO A 75 -0.33 -3.62 -8.55
C PRO A 75 -0.97 -3.22 -9.89
N ARG A 76 -2.00 -3.96 -10.35
CA ARG A 76 -2.75 -3.67 -11.58
C ARG A 76 -3.83 -2.61 -11.39
N ASP A 77 -4.16 -2.27 -10.14
CA ASP A 77 -5.15 -1.25 -9.83
C ASP A 77 -4.46 0.11 -9.66
N ALA A 78 -4.46 0.90 -10.73
CA ALA A 78 -3.77 2.19 -10.75
C ALA A 78 -4.31 3.16 -9.69
N ALA A 79 -5.61 3.13 -9.38
CA ALA A 79 -6.21 4.02 -8.39
C ALA A 79 -5.75 3.66 -6.97
N ALA A 80 -5.75 2.36 -6.65
CA ALA A 80 -5.27 1.88 -5.35
C ALA A 80 -3.76 2.08 -5.17
N VAL A 81 -2.95 1.87 -6.21
CA VAL A 81 -1.50 2.12 -6.19
C VAL A 81 -1.18 3.61 -6.05
N ALA A 82 -1.93 4.48 -6.74
CA ALA A 82 -1.78 5.93 -6.60
C ALA A 82 -2.07 6.38 -5.16
N ALA A 83 -3.20 5.94 -4.59
CA ALA A 83 -3.55 6.26 -3.21
C ALA A 83 -2.52 5.73 -2.20
N LEU A 84 -2.04 4.49 -2.36
CA LEU A 84 -0.97 3.94 -1.52
C LEU A 84 0.31 4.81 -1.60
N THR A 85 0.70 5.23 -2.80
CA THR A 85 1.89 6.07 -3.02
C THR A 85 1.73 7.44 -2.39
N ASP A 86 0.55 8.06 -2.51
CA ASP A 86 0.27 9.37 -1.95
C ASP A 86 0.21 9.34 -0.42
N TYR A 87 -0.35 8.28 0.18
CA TYR A 87 -0.29 8.08 1.63
C TYR A 87 1.14 7.84 2.12
N ALA A 88 1.94 7.06 1.38
CA ALA A 88 3.34 6.84 1.73
C ALA A 88 4.16 8.13 1.68
N ARG A 89 3.89 9.02 0.71
CA ARG A 89 4.52 10.36 0.63
C ARG A 89 4.11 11.26 1.79
N GLN A 90 2.82 11.38 2.09
CA GLN A 90 2.34 12.16 3.22
C GLN A 90 2.94 11.67 4.54
N TYR A 91 3.00 10.35 4.71
CA TYR A 91 3.62 9.73 5.87
C TYR A 91 5.13 10.05 5.96
N ALA A 92 5.85 9.98 4.85
CA ALA A 92 7.27 10.33 4.81
C ALA A 92 7.55 11.81 5.12
N ASP A 93 6.67 12.71 4.67
CA ASP A 93 6.86 14.15 4.80
C ASP A 93 6.47 14.69 6.18
N ALA A 94 5.34 14.21 6.74
CA ALA A 94 4.73 14.79 7.94
C ALA A 94 4.57 13.80 9.10
N GLY A 95 4.76 12.50 8.87
CA GLY A 95 4.49 11.45 9.85
C GLY A 95 3.00 11.26 10.18
N LEU A 96 2.12 12.03 9.53
CA LEU A 96 0.67 12.03 9.71
C LEU A 96 -0.01 12.01 8.34
N VAL A 97 -1.07 11.22 8.20
CA VAL A 97 -1.82 11.08 6.95
C VAL A 97 -3.30 11.31 7.21
N THR A 98 -3.82 12.38 6.63
CA THR A 98 -5.24 12.73 6.75
C THR A 98 -6.08 12.01 5.70
N PHE A 99 -7.22 11.44 6.08
CA PHE A 99 -8.17 10.92 5.11
C PHE A 99 -8.95 12.09 4.49
N SER A 100 -8.68 12.37 3.21
CA SER A 100 -9.49 13.33 2.46
C SER A 100 -10.76 12.63 2.00
N ASP A 101 -11.88 12.90 2.67
CA ASP A 101 -13.20 12.42 2.22
C ASP A 101 -13.47 13.01 0.84
N VAL A 102 -13.45 12.14 -0.17
CA VAL A 102 -13.83 12.54 -1.53
C VAL A 102 -15.33 12.78 -1.48
N ALA A 103 -15.74 14.03 -1.68
CA ALA A 103 -17.14 14.40 -1.78
C ALA A 103 -17.79 13.60 -2.92
N LEU A 104 -18.45 12.50 -2.56
CA LEU A 104 -19.26 11.72 -3.48
C LEU A 104 -20.40 12.61 -3.94
N GLY A 105 -20.31 13.08 -5.18
CA GLY A 105 -21.40 13.81 -5.82
C GLY A 105 -22.72 13.04 -5.77
N GLU A 106 -23.81 13.77 -5.98
CA GLU A 106 -25.16 13.21 -6.05
C GLU A 106 -25.20 12.03 -7.03
N ALA A 107 -25.90 10.95 -6.66
CA ALA A 107 -25.98 9.78 -7.52
C ALA A 107 -26.72 10.14 -8.81
N PRO A 108 -26.14 9.87 -10.00
CA PRO A 108 -26.87 10.07 -11.23
C PRO A 108 -28.11 9.17 -11.24
N GLY A 109 -29.23 9.67 -11.75
CA GLY A 109 -30.50 8.93 -11.80
C GLY A 109 -30.43 7.61 -12.60
N ALA A 110 -29.37 7.41 -13.38
CA ALA A 110 -28.97 6.12 -13.92
C ALA A 110 -27.46 5.91 -13.67
N ALA A 111 -27.09 4.83 -12.97
CA ALA A 111 -25.70 4.47 -12.75
C ALA A 111 -25.03 4.10 -14.07
N THR A 112 -24.07 4.90 -14.50
CA THR A 112 -23.23 4.59 -15.67
C THR A 112 -22.08 3.67 -15.25
N SER A 113 -21.51 2.90 -16.17
CA SER A 113 -20.33 2.06 -15.90
C SER A 113 -19.16 2.87 -15.33
N ARG A 114 -19.02 4.13 -15.77
CA ARG A 114 -18.04 5.09 -15.23
C ARG A 114 -18.31 5.40 -13.76
N HIS A 115 -19.57 5.62 -13.40
CA HIS A 115 -19.95 5.93 -12.02
C HIS A 115 -19.63 4.77 -11.07
N ILE A 116 -19.93 3.53 -11.49
CA ILE A 116 -19.58 2.34 -10.71
C ILE A 116 -18.06 2.20 -10.55
N TYR A 117 -17.29 2.43 -11.62
CA TYR A 117 -15.83 2.40 -11.55
C TYR A 117 -15.26 3.43 -10.56
N GLU A 118 -15.80 4.66 -10.55
CA GLU A 118 -15.40 5.71 -9.61
C GLU A 118 -15.74 5.32 -8.15
N LEU A 119 -16.89 4.70 -7.92
CA LEU A 119 -17.27 4.18 -6.60
C LEU A 119 -16.35 3.03 -6.16
N GLU A 120 -16.06 2.08 -7.04
CA GLU A 120 -15.14 0.98 -6.75
C GLU A 120 -13.73 1.49 -6.43
N ALA A 121 -13.25 2.49 -7.16
CA ALA A 121 -11.97 3.13 -6.89
C ALA A 121 -11.96 3.76 -5.48
N LEU A 122 -13.00 4.51 -5.11
CA LEU A 122 -13.08 5.11 -3.77
C LEU A 122 -13.16 4.04 -2.67
N HIS A 123 -13.93 2.96 -2.87
CA HIS A 123 -13.99 1.85 -1.93
C HIS A 123 -12.60 1.29 -1.63
N LYS A 124 -11.80 1.06 -2.67
CA LYS A 124 -10.43 0.55 -2.55
C LYS A 124 -9.51 1.53 -1.84
N VAL A 125 -9.64 2.84 -2.11
CA VAL A 125 -8.88 3.88 -1.38
C VAL A 125 -9.18 3.83 0.11
N CYS A 126 -10.45 3.64 0.50
CA CYS A 126 -10.83 3.47 1.90
C CYS A 126 -10.23 2.20 2.51
N ASP A 127 -10.23 1.07 1.78
CA ASP A 127 -9.63 -0.19 2.25
C ASP A 127 -8.12 -0.05 2.47
N VAL A 128 -7.41 0.65 1.58
CA VAL A 128 -5.99 0.96 1.72
C VAL A 128 -5.74 1.77 2.99
N TYR A 129 -6.51 2.84 3.19
CA TYR A 129 -6.37 3.69 4.39
C TYR A 129 -6.64 2.90 5.67
N ALA A 130 -7.72 2.11 5.71
CA ALA A 130 -8.08 1.31 6.88
C ALA A 130 -7.01 0.26 7.21
N TRP A 131 -6.43 -0.38 6.18
CA TRP A 131 -5.34 -1.33 6.38
C TRP A 131 -4.10 -0.64 6.98
N LEU A 132 -3.72 0.52 6.45
CA LEU A 132 -2.59 1.29 6.97
C LEU A 132 -2.85 1.81 8.39
N ALA A 133 -4.07 2.24 8.70
CA ALA A 133 -4.47 2.64 10.04
C ALA A 133 -4.36 1.51 11.07
N SER A 134 -4.59 0.26 10.67
CA SER A 134 -4.37 -0.89 11.56
C SER A 134 -2.88 -1.15 11.85
N ARG A 135 -1.97 -0.65 11.01
CA ARG A 135 -0.51 -0.84 11.15
C ARG A 135 0.20 0.36 11.76
N PHE A 136 -0.30 1.56 11.50
CA PHE A 136 0.28 2.83 11.92
C PHE A 136 -0.81 3.71 12.58
N PRO A 137 -1.38 3.28 13.71
CA PRO A 137 -2.54 3.94 14.32
C PRO A 137 -2.26 5.39 14.73
N ASP A 138 -1.01 5.69 15.13
CA ASP A 138 -0.61 7.05 15.52
C ASP A 138 -0.53 8.01 14.33
N ALA A 139 -0.31 7.49 13.13
CA ALA A 139 -0.13 8.28 11.92
C ALA A 139 -1.40 8.39 11.06
N PHE A 140 -2.31 7.42 11.16
CA PHE A 140 -3.54 7.33 10.39
C PHE A 140 -4.75 7.39 11.33
N ALA A 141 -5.00 8.58 11.90
CA ALA A 141 -6.02 8.78 12.92
C ALA A 141 -7.46 8.78 12.37
N ASP A 142 -7.66 8.98 11.07
CA ASP A 142 -8.99 9.15 10.46
C ASP A 142 -9.66 7.83 10.05
N ALA A 143 -9.32 6.72 10.71
CA ALA A 143 -9.87 5.40 10.38
C ALA A 143 -11.41 5.36 10.41
N GLY A 144 -12.03 6.10 11.34
CA GLY A 144 -13.49 6.20 11.43
C GLY A 144 -14.12 6.95 10.25
N ALA A 145 -13.43 7.97 9.71
CA ALA A 145 -13.90 8.68 8.53
C ALA A 145 -13.79 7.80 7.27
N ALA A 146 -12.67 7.09 7.11
CA ALA A 146 -12.48 6.13 6.04
C ALA A 146 -13.54 5.01 6.06
N ASP A 147 -13.87 4.47 7.24
CA ASP A 147 -14.92 3.45 7.36
C ASP A 147 -16.31 3.98 7.03
N SER A 148 -16.64 5.20 7.50
CA SER A 148 -17.90 5.86 7.16
C SER A 148 -18.04 6.09 5.65
N ALA A 149 -16.98 6.53 4.99
CA ALA A 149 -16.94 6.68 3.54
C ALA A 149 -17.09 5.33 2.83
N ARG A 150 -16.39 4.29 3.30
CA ARG A 150 -16.48 2.93 2.77
C ARG A 150 -17.91 2.40 2.81
N GLN A 151 -18.62 2.56 3.93
CA GLN A 151 -20.01 2.14 4.09
C GLN A 151 -20.95 2.88 3.12
N ARG A 152 -20.78 4.21 2.97
CA ARG A 152 -21.55 5.02 2.02
C ARG A 152 -21.35 4.56 0.57
N VAL A 153 -20.12 4.21 0.21
CA VAL A 153 -19.79 3.72 -1.13
C VAL A 153 -20.38 2.33 -1.36
N SER A 154 -20.23 1.40 -0.41
CA SER A 154 -20.77 0.04 -0.51
C SER A 154 -22.29 0.04 -0.69
N ALA A 155 -23.00 0.93 0.00
CA ALA A 155 -24.45 1.08 -0.16
C ALA A 155 -24.89 1.56 -1.55
N ARG A 156 -23.99 2.17 -2.34
CA ARG A 156 -24.27 2.64 -3.71
C ARG A 156 -23.87 1.66 -4.80
N ILE A 157 -23.03 0.66 -4.47
CA ILE A 157 -22.58 -0.40 -5.38
C ILE A 157 -23.52 -1.62 -5.29
N SER A 158 -24.13 -1.86 -4.13
CA SER A 158 -25.04 -2.99 -3.88
C SER A 158 -26.46 -2.76 -4.41
#